data_AF-A0A0H1RI55-F1
#
_entry.id   AF-A0A0H1RI55-F1
#
_cell.length_a   1.000
_cell.length_b   1.000
_cell.length_c   1.000
_cell.angle_alpha   90.00
_cell.angle_beta   90.00
_cell.angle_gamma   90.00
#
_symmetry.space_group_name_H-M   'P 1'
#
loop_
_entity.id
_entity.type
_entity.pdbx_description
1 polymer ?
#
loop_
_entity_poly.entity_id
_entity_poly.type
_entity_poly.pdbx_seq_one_letter_code
_entity_poly.pdbx_strand_id
1 'polypeptide(L)'
;MVRSLTILGATGSIGRSTADVVLAHRDAFRVEAVVGGRNALGLAETAKRLGAKFAALSDESGAGALRDALAGSGIQSGAGRSAVLEAVDRPSEIVLAAISGTAGLEPTHAALKPGRRIALANKESLVCAGAAFMTDARRIGAEIMPVDSEHNALEHALAAGRNGDVEKAVITASGGPFRTWSREQIAKAGAREASAHPVWSMGSKINIDSATLMNKGLELIEAHHLFDLEAERLDVLVHPEAIVHGLVQWGDGAVTAGLALPDMKVPIANALQNRERLFMDLPRLDLAAIGRLTFERADEARFPCLALAKAALQAGGAMPTILNAANEIAVEAYMADQIGFYAISEIVEGVCSTFSGGGRAPATVAEALAIDGEARDMARRFIPAKQL
;
A
#
# COMPACT_ATOMS: atom_id res chain seq x y z
N MET A 1 -26.09 11.61 4.33
CA MET A 1 -25.32 12.49 5.24
C MET A 1 -23.95 12.70 4.60
N VAL A 2 -23.44 13.92 4.53
CA VAL A 2 -22.12 14.21 3.92
C VAL A 2 -21.02 13.71 4.86
N ARG A 3 -20.12 12.86 4.38
CA ARG A 3 -19.02 12.30 5.17
C ARG A 3 -17.78 13.21 5.09
N SER A 4 -17.14 13.44 6.23
CA SER A 4 -15.92 14.24 6.32
C SER A 4 -14.65 13.40 6.08
N LEU A 5 -13.73 13.89 5.23
CA LEU A 5 -12.57 13.14 4.73
C LEU A 5 -11.25 13.91 4.89
N THR A 6 -10.22 13.26 5.42
CA THR A 6 -8.81 13.69 5.31
C THR A 6 -8.08 12.77 4.33
N ILE A 7 -7.28 13.34 3.43
CA ILE A 7 -6.54 12.58 2.40
C ILE A 7 -5.04 12.69 2.67
N LEU A 8 -4.42 11.61 3.14
CA LEU A 8 -2.98 11.50 3.30
C LEU A 8 -2.35 10.99 2.00
N GLY A 9 -1.43 11.75 1.39
CA GLY A 9 -0.83 11.39 0.09
C GLY A 9 -1.66 11.86 -1.11
N ALA A 10 -2.30 13.02 -1.00
CA ALA A 10 -3.24 13.59 -1.98
C ALA A 10 -2.64 13.81 -3.38
N THR A 11 -1.32 14.04 -3.47
CA THR A 11 -0.64 14.24 -4.76
C THR A 11 -0.16 12.95 -5.42
N GLY A 12 -0.27 11.80 -4.75
CA GLY A 12 0.07 10.47 -5.28
C GLY A 12 -1.02 9.87 -6.17
N SER A 13 -0.78 8.66 -6.72
CA SER A 13 -1.73 8.00 -7.63
C SER A 13 -3.09 7.72 -6.98
N ILE A 14 -3.06 7.15 -5.77
CA ILE A 14 -4.26 6.89 -4.96
C ILE A 14 -4.94 8.20 -4.57
N GLY A 15 -4.19 9.21 -4.11
CA GLY A 15 -4.75 10.52 -3.76
C GLY A 15 -5.49 11.20 -4.92
N ARG A 16 -4.93 11.14 -6.14
CA ARG A 16 -5.61 11.65 -7.35
C ARG A 16 -6.86 10.85 -7.70
N SER A 17 -6.81 9.52 -7.60
CA SER A 17 -7.98 8.66 -7.85
C SER A 17 -9.09 8.93 -6.82
N THR A 18 -8.73 9.16 -5.56
CA THR A 18 -9.66 9.61 -4.51
C THR A 18 -10.24 10.98 -4.84
N ALA A 19 -9.43 11.91 -5.33
CA ALA A 19 -9.92 13.21 -5.75
C ALA A 19 -10.98 13.06 -6.86
N ASP A 20 -10.76 12.20 -7.85
CA ASP A 20 -11.75 11.92 -8.90
C ASP A 20 -13.07 11.36 -8.32
N VAL A 21 -13.00 10.40 -7.39
CA VAL A 21 -14.19 9.83 -6.72
C VAL A 21 -14.94 10.91 -5.94
N VAL A 22 -14.23 11.76 -5.18
CA VAL A 22 -14.83 12.84 -4.40
C VAL A 22 -15.45 13.90 -5.31
N LEU A 23 -14.81 14.23 -6.43
CA LEU A 23 -15.32 15.20 -7.40
C LEU A 23 -16.58 14.70 -8.12
N ALA A 24 -16.70 13.39 -8.36
CA ALA A 24 -17.90 12.77 -8.92
C ALA A 24 -19.06 12.71 -7.91
N HIS A 25 -18.77 12.79 -6.60
CA HIS A 25 -19.74 12.65 -5.50
C HIS A 25 -19.61 13.76 -4.45
N ARG A 26 -19.60 15.03 -4.89
CA ARG A 26 -19.41 16.20 -4.00
C ARG A 26 -20.50 16.35 -2.95
N ASP A 27 -21.68 15.80 -3.19
CA ASP A 27 -22.80 15.75 -2.25
C ASP A 27 -22.61 14.68 -1.16
N ALA A 28 -21.73 13.70 -1.38
CA ALA A 28 -21.44 12.64 -0.42
C ALA A 28 -20.23 12.94 0.46
N PHE A 29 -19.30 13.81 0.03
CA PHE A 29 -18.02 14.02 0.71
C PHE A 29 -17.66 15.49 0.92
N ARG A 30 -17.08 15.78 2.09
CA ARG A 30 -16.46 17.08 2.41
C ARG A 30 -15.01 16.86 2.83
N VAL A 31 -14.06 17.51 2.16
CA VAL A 31 -12.64 17.35 2.46
C VAL A 31 -12.21 18.33 3.56
N GLU A 32 -11.74 17.79 4.68
CA GLU A 32 -11.24 18.57 5.82
C GLU A 32 -9.77 18.94 5.63
N ALA A 33 -8.95 17.98 5.19
CA ALA A 33 -7.53 18.22 4.94
C ALA A 33 -6.97 17.36 3.80
N VAL A 34 -5.94 17.89 3.14
CA VAL A 34 -5.10 17.16 2.18
C VAL A 34 -3.64 17.24 2.60
N VAL A 35 -2.92 16.12 2.48
CA VAL A 35 -1.49 16.06 2.79
C VAL A 35 -0.71 15.65 1.55
N GLY A 36 0.36 16.37 1.22
CA GLY A 36 1.30 16.04 0.14
C GLY A 36 2.73 15.92 0.65
N GLY A 37 3.60 15.24 -0.12
CA GLY A 37 5.02 15.11 0.21
C GLY A 37 5.83 16.37 -0.08
N ARG A 38 6.36 16.48 -1.32
CA ARG A 38 7.21 17.60 -1.77
C ARG A 38 6.55 18.53 -2.81
N ASN A 39 5.48 18.08 -3.48
CA ASN A 39 4.84 18.83 -4.56
C ASN A 39 3.85 19.88 -4.02
N ALA A 40 4.37 21.03 -3.60
CA ALA A 40 3.59 22.14 -3.06
C ALA A 40 2.51 22.66 -4.03
N LEU A 41 2.85 22.83 -5.31
CA LEU A 41 1.93 23.37 -6.32
C LEU A 41 0.78 22.40 -6.61
N GLY A 42 1.09 21.12 -6.84
CA GLY A 42 0.07 20.10 -7.06
C GLY A 42 -0.82 19.89 -5.85
N LEU A 43 -0.28 20.03 -4.63
CA LEU A 43 -1.07 19.99 -3.40
C LEU A 43 -2.04 21.18 -3.32
N ALA A 44 -1.58 22.40 -3.62
CA ALA A 44 -2.43 23.59 -3.63
C ALA A 44 -3.56 23.48 -4.66
N GLU A 45 -3.26 22.97 -5.87
CA GLU A 45 -4.28 22.71 -6.90
C GLU A 45 -5.33 21.70 -6.40
N THR A 46 -4.87 20.58 -5.85
CA THR A 46 -5.75 19.54 -5.31
C THR A 46 -6.63 20.07 -4.17
N ALA A 47 -6.05 20.84 -3.24
CA ALA A 47 -6.78 21.46 -2.13
C ALA A 47 -7.90 22.38 -2.62
N LYS A 48 -7.61 23.27 -3.59
CA LYS A 48 -8.60 24.17 -4.18
C LYS A 48 -9.70 23.42 -4.92
N ARG A 49 -9.34 22.42 -5.75
CA ARG A 49 -10.30 21.61 -6.51
C ARG A 49 -11.27 20.87 -5.59
N LEU A 50 -10.78 20.34 -4.48
CA LEU A 50 -11.58 19.60 -3.51
C LEU A 50 -12.31 20.50 -2.49
N GLY A 51 -12.00 21.79 -2.44
CA GLY A 51 -12.54 22.69 -1.42
C GLY A 51 -12.08 22.30 -0.01
N ALA A 52 -10.84 21.81 0.13
CA ALA A 52 -10.28 21.40 1.41
C ALA A 52 -10.14 22.59 2.37
N LYS A 53 -10.27 22.37 3.68
CA LYS A 53 -10.07 23.43 4.68
C LYS A 53 -8.59 23.64 5.06
N PHE A 54 -7.79 22.60 4.91
CA PHE A 54 -6.37 22.61 5.26
C PHE A 54 -5.50 21.84 4.26
N ALA A 55 -4.30 22.33 3.99
CA ALA A 55 -3.28 21.66 3.20
C ALA A 55 -1.96 21.55 3.98
N ALA A 56 -1.46 20.33 4.18
CA ALA A 56 -0.18 20.09 4.84
C ALA A 56 0.85 19.50 3.87
N LEU A 57 2.05 20.08 3.86
CA LEU A 57 3.18 19.55 3.10
C LEU A 57 4.18 18.89 4.05
N SER A 58 4.56 17.64 3.81
CA SER A 58 5.54 16.96 4.67
C SER A 58 6.92 17.63 4.60
N ASP A 59 7.29 18.15 3.44
CA ASP A 59 8.56 18.84 3.21
C ASP A 59 8.50 20.32 3.66
N GLU A 60 9.24 20.65 4.71
CA GLU A 60 9.31 22.00 5.27
C GLU A 60 9.85 23.03 4.28
N SER A 61 10.73 22.62 3.36
CA SER A 61 11.33 23.54 2.39
C SER A 61 10.31 24.11 1.39
N GLY A 62 9.19 23.41 1.17
CA GLY A 62 8.11 23.86 0.29
C GLY A 62 7.05 24.75 0.96
N ALA A 63 7.19 25.10 2.23
CA ALA A 63 6.18 25.86 3.00
C ALA A 63 5.79 27.20 2.35
N GLY A 64 6.79 27.95 1.88
CA GLY A 64 6.58 29.24 1.21
C GLY A 64 5.78 29.08 -0.08
N ALA A 65 6.20 28.15 -0.94
CA ALA A 65 5.54 27.87 -2.20
C ALA A 65 4.08 27.42 -2.03
N LEU A 66 3.79 26.60 -1.01
CA LEU A 66 2.43 26.17 -0.70
C LEU A 66 1.54 27.34 -0.29
N ARG A 67 2.01 28.16 0.66
CA ARG A 67 1.27 29.33 1.16
C ARG A 67 0.97 30.31 0.03
N ASP A 68 1.96 30.62 -0.79
CA ASP A 68 1.81 31.58 -1.88
C ASP A 68 0.83 31.03 -2.94
N ALA A 69 0.90 29.73 -3.26
CA ALA A 69 -0.04 29.08 -4.16
C ALA A 69 -1.48 29.04 -3.61
N LEU A 70 -1.69 29.08 -2.30
CA LEU A 70 -3.01 29.09 -1.65
C LEU A 70 -3.53 30.49 -1.32
N ALA A 71 -2.77 31.55 -1.59
CA ALA A 71 -3.18 32.92 -1.31
C ALA A 71 -4.56 33.24 -1.92
N GLY A 72 -5.42 33.91 -1.13
CA GLY A 72 -6.78 34.30 -1.53
C GLY A 72 -7.81 33.16 -1.54
N SER A 73 -7.41 31.90 -1.32
CA SER A 73 -8.36 30.76 -1.34
C SER A 73 -9.12 30.54 -0.02
N GLY A 74 -8.65 31.11 1.09
CA GLY A 74 -9.16 30.83 2.43
C GLY A 74 -8.76 29.48 3.02
N ILE A 75 -7.98 28.68 2.29
CA ILE A 75 -7.46 27.38 2.75
C ILE A 75 -6.26 27.61 3.67
N GLN A 76 -6.31 27.06 4.88
CA GLN A 76 -5.18 27.10 5.81
C GLN A 76 -4.06 26.15 5.35
N SER A 77 -2.80 26.46 5.66
CA SER A 77 -1.69 25.60 5.27
C SER A 77 -0.57 25.54 6.28
N GLY A 78 0.10 24.39 6.36
CA GLY A 78 1.31 24.19 7.15
C GLY A 78 2.31 23.28 6.45
N ALA A 79 3.53 23.19 6.99
CA ALA A 79 4.54 22.25 6.50
C ALA A 79 5.26 21.55 7.66
N GLY A 80 5.90 20.42 7.36
CA GLY A 80 6.61 19.59 8.31
C GLY A 80 5.71 18.61 9.07
N ARG A 81 6.35 17.82 9.94
CA ARG A 81 5.68 16.77 10.72
C ARG A 81 4.49 17.28 11.53
N SER A 82 4.62 18.44 12.18
CA SER A 82 3.54 19.04 12.97
C SER A 82 2.30 19.37 12.13
N ALA A 83 2.48 19.88 10.91
CA ALA A 83 1.36 20.17 10.01
C ALA A 83 0.67 18.89 9.52
N VAL A 84 1.43 17.82 9.26
CA VAL A 84 0.86 16.52 8.90
C VAL A 84 -0.01 15.97 10.04
N LEU A 85 0.47 16.05 11.28
CA LEU A 85 -0.30 15.62 12.45
C LEU A 85 -1.51 16.53 12.70
N GLU A 86 -1.40 17.84 12.49
CA GLU A 86 -2.56 18.76 12.53
C GLU A 86 -3.64 18.35 11.53
N ALA A 87 -3.26 17.99 10.28
CA ALA A 87 -4.20 17.54 9.26
C ALA A 87 -4.98 16.28 9.68
N VAL A 88 -4.29 15.34 10.33
CA VAL A 88 -4.88 14.12 10.90
C VAL A 88 -5.80 14.44 12.08
N ASP A 89 -5.45 15.45 12.87
CA ASP A 89 -6.21 15.82 14.05
C ASP A 89 -7.54 16.50 13.77
N ARG A 90 -7.69 17.12 12.59
CA ARG A 90 -8.94 17.74 12.15
C ARG A 90 -10.12 16.77 12.23
N PRO A 91 -11.35 17.28 12.47
CA PRO A 91 -12.53 16.44 12.67
C PRO A 91 -13.02 15.84 11.33
N SER A 92 -12.45 14.69 10.97
CA SER A 92 -12.91 13.82 9.89
C SER A 92 -13.42 12.48 10.39
N GLU A 93 -14.43 11.93 9.71
CA GLU A 93 -14.95 10.57 9.91
C GLU A 93 -14.07 9.54 9.20
N ILE A 94 -13.47 9.91 8.07
CA ILE A 94 -12.64 9.03 7.25
C ILE A 94 -11.27 9.67 7.05
N VAL A 95 -10.23 8.85 7.16
CA VAL A 95 -8.87 9.19 6.76
C VAL A 95 -8.43 8.20 5.68
N LEU A 96 -8.16 8.70 4.48
CA LEU A 96 -7.47 7.90 3.46
C LEU A 96 -5.96 7.94 3.75
N ALA A 97 -5.39 6.79 4.05
CA ALA A 97 -3.96 6.62 4.30
C ALA A 97 -3.25 6.11 3.03
N ALA A 98 -2.73 7.04 2.23
CA ALA A 98 -2.07 6.75 0.95
C ALA A 98 -0.68 7.40 0.81
N ILE A 99 -0.03 7.75 1.92
CA ILE A 99 1.40 8.08 1.94
C ILE A 99 2.16 6.77 1.74
N SER A 100 3.07 6.71 0.76
CA SER A 100 3.83 5.49 0.45
C SER A 100 4.94 5.20 1.46
N GLY A 101 5.24 3.91 1.66
CA GLY A 101 6.32 3.44 2.53
C GLY A 101 6.05 3.64 4.03
N THR A 102 7.05 3.35 4.86
CA THR A 102 6.97 3.52 6.33
C THR A 102 6.70 4.97 6.75
N ALA A 103 6.96 5.96 5.89
CA ALA A 103 6.63 7.37 6.15
C ALA A 103 5.12 7.61 6.39
N GLY A 104 4.25 6.72 5.91
CA GLY A 104 2.81 6.77 6.16
C GLY A 104 2.38 6.24 7.52
N LEU A 105 3.23 5.48 8.22
CA LEU A 105 2.85 4.75 9.43
C LEU A 105 2.48 5.68 10.60
N GLU A 106 3.33 6.64 10.95
CA GLU A 106 3.07 7.57 12.04
C GLU A 106 1.75 8.35 11.85
N PRO A 107 1.51 9.06 10.72
CA PRO A 107 0.28 9.81 10.56
C PRO A 107 -0.95 8.90 10.45
N THR A 108 -0.81 7.67 9.94
CA THR A 108 -1.91 6.71 9.88
C THR A 108 -2.25 6.16 11.27
N HIS A 109 -1.27 5.90 12.12
CA HIS A 109 -1.49 5.49 13.51
C HIS A 109 -2.08 6.63 14.34
N ALA A 110 -1.60 7.86 14.17
CA ALA A 110 -2.18 9.06 14.80
C ALA A 110 -3.64 9.31 14.37
N ALA A 111 -4.05 8.78 13.20
CA ALA A 111 -5.41 8.88 12.73
C ALA A 111 -6.39 7.95 13.45
N LEU A 112 -5.92 6.97 14.22
CA LEU A 112 -6.79 6.07 14.99
C LEU A 112 -7.54 6.86 16.07
N LYS A 113 -8.84 7.07 15.85
CA LYS A 113 -9.77 7.71 16.80
C LYS A 113 -11.05 6.87 16.91
N PRO A 114 -11.77 6.92 18.05
CA PRO A 114 -13.00 6.14 18.21
C PRO A 114 -14.01 6.41 17.09
N GLY A 115 -14.50 5.36 16.45
CA GLY A 115 -15.48 5.43 15.36
C GLY A 115 -14.96 6.02 14.04
N ARG A 116 -13.68 6.42 13.97
CA ARG A 116 -13.06 6.89 12.74
C ARG A 116 -12.65 5.72 11.86
N ARG A 117 -12.86 5.87 10.57
CA ARG A 117 -12.45 4.90 9.56
C ARG A 117 -11.13 5.28 8.93
N ILE A 118 -10.24 4.31 8.80
CA ILE A 118 -8.99 4.42 8.05
C ILE A 118 -9.15 3.64 6.75
N ALA A 119 -9.30 4.35 5.64
CA ALA A 119 -9.22 3.74 4.30
C ALA A 119 -7.73 3.56 3.96
N LEU A 120 -7.22 2.37 4.19
CA LEU A 120 -5.80 2.06 4.18
C LEU A 120 -5.33 1.58 2.80
N ALA A 121 -4.51 2.39 2.13
CA ALA A 121 -3.82 2.03 0.90
C ALA A 121 -2.31 1.78 1.13
N ASN A 122 -1.77 2.26 2.25
CA ASN A 122 -0.37 2.10 2.63
C ASN A 122 -0.15 0.76 3.35
N LYS A 123 0.08 -0.29 2.58
CA LYS A 123 0.37 -1.64 3.08
C LYS A 123 1.56 -1.69 4.05
N GLU A 124 2.55 -0.84 3.84
CA GLU A 124 3.76 -0.79 4.67
C GLU A 124 3.46 -0.45 6.13
N SER A 125 2.33 0.23 6.44
CA SER A 125 1.89 0.42 7.83
C SER A 125 1.62 -0.92 8.54
N LEU A 126 0.95 -1.85 7.86
CA LEU A 126 0.64 -3.17 8.42
C LEU A 126 1.81 -4.14 8.30
N VAL A 127 2.64 -4.03 7.26
CA VAL A 127 3.86 -4.84 7.20
C VAL A 127 4.84 -4.46 8.30
N CYS A 128 5.02 -3.15 8.54
CA CYS A 128 5.98 -2.65 9.51
C CYS A 128 5.51 -2.84 10.96
N ALA A 129 4.22 -2.66 11.24
CA ALA A 129 3.72 -2.58 12.62
C ALA A 129 2.38 -3.31 12.83
N GLY A 130 2.02 -4.28 11.99
CA GLY A 130 0.67 -4.85 11.92
C GLY A 130 0.09 -5.31 13.25
N ALA A 131 0.86 -6.05 14.06
CA ALA A 131 0.39 -6.50 15.38
C ALA A 131 0.06 -5.34 16.34
N ALA A 132 0.96 -4.36 16.47
CA ALA A 132 0.77 -3.17 17.30
C ALA A 132 -0.37 -2.29 16.76
N PHE A 133 -0.35 -2.03 15.45
CA PHE A 133 -1.32 -1.19 14.77
C PHE A 133 -2.74 -1.74 14.91
N MET A 134 -2.95 -3.02 14.61
CA MET A 134 -4.27 -3.67 14.71
C MET A 134 -4.74 -3.79 16.16
N THR A 135 -3.82 -3.98 17.11
CA THR A 135 -4.15 -3.97 18.56
C THR A 135 -4.66 -2.59 18.99
N ASP A 136 -3.99 -1.52 18.59
CA ASP A 136 -4.44 -0.16 18.89
C ASP A 136 -5.74 0.19 18.18
N ALA A 137 -5.90 -0.18 16.90
CA ALA A 137 -7.14 0.04 16.15
C ALA A 137 -8.35 -0.60 16.85
N ARG A 138 -8.22 -1.87 17.27
CA ARG A 138 -9.25 -2.58 18.05
C ARG A 138 -9.52 -1.91 19.40
N ARG A 139 -8.47 -1.58 20.15
CA ARG A 139 -8.58 -0.94 21.47
C ARG A 139 -9.26 0.42 21.41
N ILE A 140 -8.98 1.20 20.38
CA ILE A 140 -9.54 2.54 20.16
C ILE A 140 -10.96 2.47 19.57
N GLY A 141 -11.30 1.38 18.88
CA GLY A 141 -12.54 1.26 18.13
C GLY A 141 -12.50 2.02 16.80
N ALA A 142 -11.33 2.05 16.15
CA ALA A 142 -11.17 2.54 14.79
C ALA A 142 -11.36 1.39 13.80
N GLU A 143 -11.98 1.68 12.65
CA GLU A 143 -12.22 0.69 11.60
C GLU A 143 -11.16 0.81 10.51
N ILE A 144 -10.56 -0.31 10.10
CA ILE A 144 -9.56 -0.34 9.02
C ILE A 144 -10.22 -0.94 7.77
N MET A 145 -10.24 -0.17 6.69
CA MET A 145 -10.82 -0.59 5.41
C MET A 145 -9.74 -0.74 4.35
N PRO A 146 -9.62 -1.91 3.71
CA PRO A 146 -8.63 -2.12 2.66
C PRO A 146 -8.97 -1.30 1.41
N VAL A 147 -8.00 -0.50 0.96
CA VAL A 147 -8.03 0.18 -0.35
C VAL A 147 -7.18 -0.56 -1.38
N ASP A 148 -6.20 -1.35 -0.94
CA ASP A 148 -5.43 -2.20 -1.85
C ASP A 148 -6.37 -3.18 -2.57
N SER A 149 -6.18 -3.36 -3.88
CA SER A 149 -7.18 -3.98 -4.77
C SER A 149 -7.49 -5.43 -4.38
N GLU A 150 -6.45 -6.18 -4.06
CA GLU A 150 -6.48 -7.59 -3.72
C GLU A 150 -7.17 -7.79 -2.38
N HIS A 151 -6.86 -6.97 -1.37
CA HIS A 151 -7.51 -7.04 -0.06
C HIS A 151 -8.95 -6.54 -0.12
N ASN A 152 -9.25 -5.52 -0.90
CA ASN A 152 -10.63 -5.09 -1.11
C ASN A 152 -11.46 -6.21 -1.76
N ALA A 153 -10.89 -6.92 -2.74
CA ALA A 153 -11.51 -8.08 -3.36
C ALA A 153 -11.65 -9.28 -2.41
N LEU A 154 -10.64 -9.54 -1.57
CA LEU A 154 -10.72 -10.56 -0.51
C LEU A 154 -11.81 -10.20 0.50
N GLU A 155 -11.95 -8.95 0.91
CA GLU A 155 -13.04 -8.54 1.82
C GLU A 155 -14.41 -8.90 1.23
N HIS A 156 -14.63 -8.66 -0.07
CA HIS A 156 -15.91 -8.99 -0.73
C HIS A 156 -16.11 -10.50 -0.88
N ALA A 157 -15.04 -11.25 -1.16
CA ALA A 157 -15.11 -12.71 -1.25
C ALA A 157 -15.37 -13.35 0.12
N LEU A 158 -14.67 -12.90 1.16
CA LEU A 158 -14.80 -13.39 2.54
C LEU A 158 -16.21 -13.15 3.11
N ALA A 159 -16.93 -12.14 2.62
CA ALA A 159 -18.30 -11.86 3.05
C ALA A 159 -19.30 -13.00 2.75
N ALA A 160 -18.91 -14.01 1.94
CA ALA A 160 -19.73 -15.18 1.65
C ALA A 160 -19.71 -16.25 2.77
N GLY A 161 -18.80 -16.17 3.74
CA GLY A 161 -18.63 -17.18 4.78
C GLY A 161 -18.00 -16.63 6.06
N ARG A 162 -17.48 -17.55 6.90
CA ARG A 162 -16.74 -17.18 8.13
C ARG A 162 -15.26 -17.48 7.94
N ASN A 163 -14.38 -16.68 8.55
CA ASN A 163 -12.93 -16.88 8.46
C ASN A 163 -12.48 -18.28 8.89
N GLY A 164 -13.17 -18.91 9.86
CA GLY A 164 -12.86 -20.27 10.31
C GLY A 164 -13.06 -21.35 9.23
N ASP A 165 -13.93 -21.10 8.24
CA ASP A 165 -14.24 -22.01 7.14
C ASP A 165 -13.30 -21.81 5.92
N VAL A 166 -12.39 -20.83 5.98
CA VAL A 166 -11.41 -20.54 4.93
C VAL A 166 -10.32 -21.61 4.94
N GLU A 167 -10.23 -22.37 3.84
CA GLU A 167 -9.13 -23.30 3.59
C GLU A 167 -7.90 -22.54 3.07
N LYS A 168 -8.12 -21.66 2.08
CA LYS A 168 -7.07 -20.86 1.46
C LYS A 168 -7.63 -19.53 0.96
N ALA A 169 -6.91 -18.43 1.21
CA ALA A 169 -7.14 -17.15 0.55
C ALA A 169 -5.96 -16.84 -0.37
N VAL A 170 -6.27 -16.48 -1.62
CA VAL A 170 -5.30 -16.29 -2.68
C VAL A 170 -5.43 -14.89 -3.23
N ILE A 171 -4.35 -14.11 -3.17
CA ILE A 171 -4.25 -12.81 -3.85
C ILE A 171 -3.58 -13.01 -5.21
N THR A 172 -3.99 -12.24 -6.21
CA THR A 172 -3.44 -12.38 -7.55
C THR A 172 -2.41 -11.31 -7.87
N ALA A 173 -1.38 -11.61 -8.64
CA ALA A 173 -0.42 -10.65 -9.18
C ALA A 173 -0.52 -10.54 -10.71
N SER A 174 -0.26 -9.37 -11.28
CA SER A 174 -0.11 -9.23 -12.75
C SER A 174 1.08 -10.04 -13.32
N GLY A 175 2.04 -10.38 -12.45
CA GLY A 175 3.34 -10.96 -12.78
C GLY A 175 4.42 -9.91 -13.09
N GLY A 176 4.07 -8.62 -13.11
CA GLY A 176 5.00 -7.52 -13.38
C GLY A 176 5.53 -7.49 -14.84
N PRO A 177 6.41 -6.53 -15.17
CA PRO A 177 6.99 -6.39 -16.51
C PRO A 177 7.87 -7.59 -16.93
N PHE A 178 8.37 -8.35 -15.96
CA PHE A 178 9.35 -9.41 -16.19
C PHE A 178 8.75 -10.82 -16.17
N ARG A 179 7.42 -10.97 -16.11
CA ARG A 179 6.71 -12.26 -16.05
C ARG A 179 7.23 -13.27 -17.08
N THR A 180 7.50 -12.82 -18.30
CA THR A 180 7.89 -13.65 -19.44
C THR A 180 9.39 -13.58 -19.77
N TRP A 181 10.17 -12.80 -19.02
CA TRP A 181 11.61 -12.63 -19.27
C TRP A 181 12.43 -13.77 -18.66
N SER A 182 13.57 -14.08 -19.28
CA SER A 182 14.57 -14.99 -18.71
C SER A 182 15.33 -14.32 -17.57
N ARG A 183 15.95 -15.14 -16.70
CA ARG A 183 16.74 -14.65 -15.57
C ARG A 183 17.89 -13.75 -16.05
N GLU A 184 18.53 -14.09 -17.16
CA GLU A 184 19.65 -13.33 -17.76
C GLU A 184 19.20 -11.98 -18.32
N GLN A 185 17.98 -11.89 -18.85
CA GLN A 185 17.42 -10.62 -19.32
C GLN A 185 17.13 -9.71 -18.12
N ILE A 186 16.50 -10.24 -17.08
CA ILE A 186 16.15 -9.50 -15.85
C ILE A 186 17.41 -8.98 -15.16
N ALA A 187 18.49 -9.78 -15.11
CA ALA A 187 19.75 -9.37 -14.49
C ALA A 187 20.38 -8.11 -15.11
N LYS A 188 20.04 -7.79 -16.36
CA LYS A 188 20.53 -6.62 -17.11
C LYS A 188 19.52 -5.46 -17.16
N ALA A 189 18.32 -5.64 -16.60
CA ALA A 189 17.25 -4.67 -16.70
C ALA A 189 17.49 -3.47 -15.77
N GLY A 190 17.35 -2.26 -16.30
CA GLY A 190 17.42 -1.03 -15.53
C GLY A 190 16.08 -0.67 -14.87
N ALA A 191 16.11 0.37 -14.03
CA ALA A 191 14.93 0.82 -13.29
C ALA A 191 13.77 1.24 -14.21
N ARG A 192 14.07 1.69 -15.44
CA ARG A 192 13.05 2.05 -16.43
C ARG A 192 12.25 0.83 -16.90
N GLU A 193 12.92 -0.26 -17.26
CA GLU A 193 12.24 -1.50 -17.66
C GLU A 193 11.46 -2.11 -16.49
N ALA A 194 12.05 -2.10 -15.29
CA ALA A 194 11.36 -2.59 -14.09
C ALA A 194 10.15 -1.73 -13.69
N SER A 195 10.16 -0.44 -14.04
CA SER A 195 9.04 0.47 -13.77
C SER A 195 7.90 0.38 -14.80
N ALA A 196 8.09 -0.33 -15.90
CA ALA A 196 7.15 -0.37 -17.03
C ALA A 196 5.99 -1.36 -16.78
N HIS A 197 5.19 -1.12 -15.74
CA HIS A 197 4.13 -2.03 -15.32
C HIS A 197 3.07 -2.23 -16.43
N PRO A 198 2.66 -3.49 -16.75
CA PRO A 198 1.85 -3.79 -17.94
C PRO A 198 0.36 -3.41 -17.83
N VAL A 199 -0.16 -3.26 -16.61
CA VAL A 199 -1.59 -3.00 -16.35
C VAL A 199 -1.82 -1.67 -15.64
N TRP A 200 -1.22 -1.52 -14.47
CA TRP A 200 -1.39 -0.37 -13.58
C TRP A 200 -0.42 0.78 -13.87
N SER A 201 -0.91 2.01 -13.71
CA SER A 201 -0.08 3.23 -13.64
C SER A 201 0.13 3.64 -12.17
N MET A 202 1.23 3.20 -11.57
CA MET A 202 1.49 3.38 -10.14
C MET A 202 2.76 4.22 -9.86
N GLY A 203 3.06 4.46 -8.59
CA GLY A 203 4.30 5.14 -8.18
C GLY A 203 5.55 4.28 -8.45
N SER A 204 6.71 4.92 -8.56
CA SER A 204 7.95 4.25 -8.96
C SER A 204 8.34 3.08 -8.03
N LYS A 205 8.26 3.26 -6.70
CA LYS A 205 8.58 2.21 -5.71
C LYS A 205 7.74 0.94 -5.88
N ILE A 206 6.42 1.10 -5.97
CA ILE A 206 5.50 -0.04 -6.13
C ILE A 206 5.66 -0.72 -7.50
N ASN A 207 6.06 0.00 -8.55
CA ASN A 207 6.38 -0.64 -9.83
C ASN A 207 7.60 -1.56 -9.70
N ILE A 208 8.66 -1.14 -8.98
CA ILE A 208 9.82 -2.00 -8.71
C ILE A 208 9.42 -3.20 -7.85
N ASP A 209 8.66 -2.98 -6.78
CA ASP A 209 8.17 -4.08 -5.94
C ASP A 209 7.29 -5.06 -6.73
N SER A 210 6.51 -4.57 -7.70
CA SER A 210 5.74 -5.43 -8.59
C SER A 210 6.63 -6.20 -9.56
N ALA A 211 7.74 -5.63 -10.02
CA ALA A 211 8.69 -6.31 -10.90
C ALA A 211 9.45 -7.43 -10.17
N THR A 212 9.71 -7.26 -8.87
CA THR A 212 10.37 -8.28 -8.02
C THR A 212 9.40 -9.28 -7.38
N LEU A 213 8.09 -9.07 -7.53
CA LEU A 213 7.02 -9.70 -6.74
C LEU A 213 7.12 -9.47 -5.22
N MET A 214 8.00 -8.58 -4.75
CA MET A 214 8.01 -8.15 -3.34
C MET A 214 6.67 -7.53 -2.96
N ASN A 215 6.05 -6.76 -3.87
CA ASN A 215 4.75 -6.14 -3.62
C ASN A 215 3.74 -7.18 -3.13
N LYS A 216 3.67 -8.32 -3.82
CA LYS A 216 2.74 -9.40 -3.48
C LYS A 216 3.11 -10.08 -2.17
N GLY A 217 4.40 -10.18 -1.86
CA GLY A 217 4.89 -10.63 -0.56
C GLY A 217 4.44 -9.73 0.60
N LEU A 218 4.57 -8.41 0.44
CA LEU A 218 4.09 -7.42 1.42
C LEU A 218 2.57 -7.50 1.60
N GLU A 219 1.84 -7.73 0.52
CA GLU A 219 0.38 -7.89 0.56
C GLU A 219 -0.07 -9.16 1.28
N LEU A 220 0.71 -10.26 1.26
CA LEU A 220 0.40 -11.43 2.09
C LEU A 220 0.49 -11.08 3.59
N ILE A 221 1.52 -10.33 3.98
CA ILE A 221 1.68 -9.86 5.37
C ILE A 221 0.53 -8.93 5.77
N GLU A 222 0.13 -8.03 4.86
CA GLU A 222 -1.03 -7.18 5.08
C GLU A 222 -2.33 -8.00 5.22
N ALA A 223 -2.55 -9.00 4.36
CA ALA A 223 -3.74 -9.86 4.40
C ALA A 223 -3.84 -10.67 5.70
N HIS A 224 -2.70 -11.16 6.21
CA HIS A 224 -2.61 -11.81 7.52
C HIS A 224 -3.18 -10.89 8.62
N HIS A 225 -2.76 -9.62 8.64
CA HIS A 225 -3.20 -8.66 9.65
C HIS A 225 -4.65 -8.16 9.47
N LEU A 226 -5.09 -7.94 8.23
CA LEU A 226 -6.44 -7.46 7.94
C LEU A 226 -7.52 -8.51 8.20
N PHE A 227 -7.24 -9.77 7.85
CA PHE A 227 -8.26 -10.83 7.84
C PHE A 227 -8.05 -11.88 8.93
N ASP A 228 -7.03 -11.76 9.77
CA ASP A 228 -6.74 -12.71 10.85
C ASP A 228 -6.59 -14.14 10.29
N LEU A 229 -5.83 -14.27 9.21
CA LEU A 229 -5.58 -15.54 8.52
C LEU A 229 -4.13 -15.98 8.72
N GLU A 230 -3.93 -17.23 9.11
CA GLU A 230 -2.59 -17.82 9.26
C GLU A 230 -1.81 -17.82 7.94
N ALA A 231 -0.49 -17.72 8.04
CA ALA A 231 0.42 -17.62 6.90
C ALA A 231 0.23 -18.77 5.89
N GLU A 232 0.02 -19.99 6.37
CA GLU A 232 -0.16 -21.19 5.55
C GLU A 232 -1.47 -21.17 4.77
N ARG A 233 -2.44 -20.34 5.17
CA ARG A 233 -3.71 -20.15 4.46
C ARG A 233 -3.63 -19.11 3.36
N LEU A 234 -2.53 -18.37 3.25
CA LEU A 234 -2.36 -17.32 2.25
C LEU A 234 -1.52 -17.82 1.06
N ASP A 235 -1.87 -17.41 -0.16
CA ASP A 235 -1.06 -17.68 -1.36
C ASP A 235 -1.15 -16.61 -2.43
N VAL A 236 -0.33 -16.80 -3.46
CA VAL A 236 -0.26 -15.97 -4.65
C VAL A 236 -0.48 -16.80 -5.91
N LEU A 237 -1.34 -16.29 -6.79
CA LEU A 237 -1.37 -16.71 -8.20
C LEU A 237 -0.99 -15.55 -9.10
N VAL A 238 -0.36 -15.83 -10.23
CA VAL A 238 -0.14 -14.85 -11.29
C VAL A 238 -1.35 -14.87 -12.23
N HIS A 239 -2.04 -13.75 -12.35
CA HIS A 239 -3.18 -13.51 -13.21
C HIS A 239 -2.91 -12.28 -14.10
N PRO A 240 -2.38 -12.50 -15.33
CA PRO A 240 -1.98 -11.44 -16.26
C PRO A 240 -3.05 -10.39 -16.57
N GLU A 241 -4.31 -10.82 -16.63
CA GLU A 241 -5.42 -9.98 -17.06
C GLU A 241 -5.89 -9.03 -15.96
N ALA A 242 -5.48 -9.25 -14.70
CA ALA A 242 -5.78 -8.42 -13.53
C ALA A 242 -7.29 -8.10 -13.37
N ILE A 243 -8.14 -9.12 -13.57
CA ILE A 243 -9.60 -9.04 -13.41
C ILE A 243 -10.04 -9.69 -12.11
N VAL A 244 -9.56 -10.90 -11.84
CA VAL A 244 -9.74 -11.56 -10.54
C VAL A 244 -8.64 -11.03 -9.64
N HIS A 245 -9.00 -10.38 -8.52
CA HIS A 245 -8.03 -9.76 -7.60
C HIS A 245 -7.80 -10.59 -6.33
N GLY A 246 -8.81 -11.35 -5.90
CA GLY A 246 -8.73 -12.22 -4.72
C GLY A 246 -9.68 -13.40 -4.82
N LEU A 247 -9.24 -14.56 -4.34
CA LEU A 247 -10.02 -15.79 -4.26
C LEU A 247 -10.03 -16.33 -2.83
N VAL A 248 -11.15 -16.91 -2.41
CA VAL A 248 -11.29 -17.61 -1.14
C VAL A 248 -11.80 -19.00 -1.45
N GLN A 249 -11.01 -20.01 -1.07
CA GLN A 249 -11.35 -21.42 -1.10
C GLN A 249 -11.91 -21.81 0.26
N TRP A 250 -13.09 -22.42 0.25
CA TRP A 250 -13.83 -22.82 1.43
C TRP A 250 -13.64 -24.33 1.69
N GLY A 251 -13.74 -24.75 2.95
CA GLY A 251 -13.55 -26.16 3.32
C GLY A 251 -14.57 -27.16 2.75
N ASP A 252 -15.62 -26.68 2.10
CA ASP A 252 -16.58 -27.50 1.34
C ASP A 252 -16.21 -27.64 -0.16
N GLY A 253 -15.09 -27.04 -0.58
CA GLY A 253 -14.59 -27.03 -1.96
C GLY A 253 -15.14 -25.90 -2.82
N ALA A 254 -16.04 -25.05 -2.32
CA ALA A 254 -16.50 -23.87 -3.05
C ALA A 254 -15.40 -22.81 -3.15
N VAL A 255 -15.52 -21.92 -4.14
CA VAL A 255 -14.63 -20.77 -4.31
C VAL A 255 -15.45 -19.51 -4.55
N THR A 256 -15.13 -18.45 -3.83
CA THR A 256 -15.63 -17.10 -4.09
C THR A 256 -14.49 -16.20 -4.52
N ALA A 257 -14.74 -15.32 -5.48
CA ALA A 257 -13.71 -14.44 -6.02
C ALA A 257 -14.23 -13.00 -6.13
N GLY A 258 -13.35 -12.05 -5.82
CA GLY A 258 -13.59 -10.63 -6.06
C GLY A 258 -13.04 -10.23 -7.42
N LEU A 259 -13.92 -9.76 -8.31
CA LEU A 259 -13.59 -9.35 -9.67
C LEU A 259 -13.83 -7.84 -9.84
N ALA A 260 -12.90 -7.18 -10.50
CA ALA A 260 -13.04 -5.78 -10.93
C ALA A 260 -12.14 -5.51 -12.12
N LEU A 261 -12.50 -4.52 -12.94
CA LEU A 261 -11.52 -3.93 -13.86
C LEU A 261 -10.36 -3.30 -13.04
N PRO A 262 -9.15 -3.23 -13.58
CA PRO A 262 -8.00 -2.67 -12.87
C PRO A 262 -8.08 -1.13 -12.80
N ASP A 263 -8.99 -0.64 -11.96
CA ASP A 263 -9.18 0.78 -11.65
C ASP A 263 -9.34 0.97 -10.13
N MET A 264 -8.37 1.68 -9.53
CA MET A 264 -8.34 1.93 -8.07
C MET A 264 -9.51 2.76 -7.57
N LYS A 265 -10.27 3.44 -8.44
CA LYS A 265 -11.50 4.12 -8.04
C LYS A 265 -12.53 3.14 -7.46
N VAL A 266 -12.51 1.87 -7.88
CA VAL A 266 -13.41 0.83 -7.36
C VAL A 266 -13.16 0.54 -5.87
N PRO A 267 -11.95 0.10 -5.44
CA PRO A 267 -11.70 -0.14 -4.02
C PRO A 267 -11.71 1.14 -3.18
N ILE A 268 -11.27 2.29 -3.73
CA ILE A 268 -11.36 3.59 -3.04
C ILE A 268 -12.83 3.92 -2.74
N ALA A 269 -13.71 3.86 -3.73
CA ALA A 269 -15.14 4.15 -3.55
C ALA A 269 -15.77 3.23 -2.49
N ASN A 270 -15.40 1.95 -2.48
CA ASN A 270 -15.88 0.98 -1.51
C ASN A 270 -15.43 1.31 -0.07
N ALA A 271 -14.15 1.62 0.12
CA ALA A 271 -13.61 1.98 1.44
C ALA A 271 -14.20 3.30 1.97
N LEU A 272 -14.50 4.27 1.10
CA LEU A 272 -15.07 5.56 1.49
C LEU A 272 -16.55 5.50 1.89
N GLN A 273 -17.32 4.52 1.42
CA GLN A 273 -18.78 4.42 1.67
C GLN A 273 -19.21 3.29 2.61
N ASN A 274 -18.30 2.65 3.34
CA ASN A 274 -18.66 1.59 4.29
C ASN A 274 -19.49 0.44 3.68
N ARG A 275 -19.02 -0.14 2.57
CA ARG A 275 -19.74 -1.22 1.86
C ARG A 275 -21.03 -0.80 1.16
N GLU A 276 -21.51 0.44 1.32
CA GLU A 276 -22.48 1.01 0.38
C GLU A 276 -21.79 1.23 -0.98
N ARG A 277 -22.52 0.96 -2.07
CA ARG A 277 -21.97 1.02 -3.43
C ARG A 277 -22.19 2.41 -4.01
N LEU A 278 -21.11 3.12 -4.32
CA LEU A 278 -21.17 4.34 -5.12
C LEU A 278 -21.39 4.00 -6.60
N PHE A 279 -22.33 4.71 -7.23
CA PHE A 279 -22.48 4.63 -8.67
C PHE A 279 -21.37 5.42 -9.35
N MET A 280 -20.42 4.69 -9.95
CA MET A 280 -19.32 5.28 -10.71
C MET A 280 -19.56 5.12 -12.22
N ASP A 281 -19.28 6.17 -12.98
CA ASP A 281 -19.19 6.15 -14.45
C ASP A 281 -17.85 5.53 -14.88
N LEU A 282 -17.77 4.21 -14.73
CA LEU A 282 -16.64 3.38 -15.12
C LEU A 282 -17.12 2.33 -16.13
N PRO A 283 -16.23 1.88 -17.04
CA PRO A 283 -16.53 0.76 -17.92
C PRO A 283 -17.04 -0.43 -17.11
N ARG A 284 -17.99 -1.19 -17.67
CA ARG A 284 -18.50 -2.41 -17.04
C ARG A 284 -17.65 -3.59 -17.53
N LEU A 285 -17.44 -4.55 -16.63
CA LEU A 285 -16.71 -5.77 -16.95
C LEU A 285 -17.51 -6.57 -17.99
N ASP A 286 -16.88 -6.86 -19.13
CA ASP A 286 -17.42 -7.73 -20.18
C ASP A 286 -16.53 -8.97 -20.33
N LEU A 287 -16.93 -10.05 -19.68
CA LEU A 287 -16.20 -11.31 -19.71
C LEU A 287 -16.19 -11.97 -21.10
N ALA A 288 -17.23 -11.75 -21.91
CA ALA A 288 -17.28 -12.29 -23.27
C ALA A 288 -16.27 -11.59 -24.17
N ALA A 289 -16.09 -10.27 -24.01
CA ALA A 289 -15.07 -9.50 -24.72
C ALA A 289 -13.65 -9.84 -24.25
N ILE A 290 -13.44 -10.09 -22.95
CA ILE A 290 -12.14 -10.52 -22.40
C ILE A 290 -11.76 -11.93 -22.90
N GLY A 291 -12.73 -12.83 -22.96
CA GLY A 291 -12.61 -14.17 -23.53
C GLY A 291 -11.83 -15.17 -22.67
N ARG A 292 -10.62 -14.81 -22.20
CA ARG A 292 -9.74 -15.72 -21.44
C ARG A 292 -9.20 -15.04 -20.18
N LEU A 293 -9.25 -15.78 -19.08
CA LEU A 293 -8.56 -15.48 -17.83
C LEU A 293 -7.52 -16.58 -17.60
N THR A 294 -6.25 -16.22 -17.40
CA THR A 294 -5.17 -17.17 -17.17
C THR A 294 -4.65 -17.09 -15.75
N PHE A 295 -4.21 -18.23 -15.22
CA PHE A 295 -3.66 -18.36 -13.87
C PHE A 295 -2.40 -19.22 -13.91
N GLU A 296 -1.33 -18.72 -13.33
CA GLU A 296 -0.03 -19.38 -13.27
C GLU A 296 0.49 -19.39 -11.82
N ARG A 297 1.29 -20.39 -11.45
CA ARG A 297 2.02 -20.35 -10.18
C ARG A 297 3.10 -19.27 -10.26
N ALA A 298 3.31 -18.55 -9.17
CA ALA A 298 4.42 -17.61 -9.08
C ALA A 298 5.77 -18.36 -9.15
N ASP A 299 6.70 -17.85 -9.95
CA ASP A 299 8.05 -18.41 -10.11
C ASP A 299 8.98 -17.81 -9.05
N GLU A 300 8.98 -18.41 -7.85
CA GLU A 300 9.78 -17.94 -6.71
C GLU A 300 11.29 -18.08 -6.93
N ALA A 301 11.73 -18.94 -7.85
CA ALA A 301 13.13 -19.04 -8.24
C ALA A 301 13.55 -17.82 -9.08
N ARG A 302 12.67 -17.35 -9.98
CA ARG A 302 12.87 -16.13 -10.77
C ARG A 302 12.64 -14.85 -9.96
N PHE A 303 11.76 -14.89 -8.97
CA PHE A 303 11.40 -13.76 -8.12
C PHE A 303 11.59 -14.07 -6.63
N PRO A 304 12.85 -14.09 -6.14
CA PRO A 304 13.17 -14.53 -4.77
C PRO A 304 12.52 -13.66 -3.67
N CYS A 305 12.22 -12.39 -3.95
CA CYS A 305 11.58 -11.50 -2.99
C CYS A 305 10.25 -12.04 -2.46
N LEU A 306 9.48 -12.76 -3.29
CA LEU A 306 8.23 -13.39 -2.84
C LEU A 306 8.50 -14.48 -1.79
N ALA A 307 9.51 -15.33 -2.01
CA ALA A 307 9.92 -16.36 -1.05
C ALA A 307 10.42 -15.74 0.26
N LEU A 308 11.21 -14.66 0.18
CA LEU A 308 11.70 -13.93 1.36
C LEU A 308 10.55 -13.34 2.18
N ALA A 309 9.55 -12.76 1.53
CA ALA A 309 8.39 -12.21 2.22
C ALA A 309 7.52 -13.30 2.86
N LYS A 310 7.30 -14.44 2.18
CA LYS A 310 6.61 -15.61 2.76
C LYS A 310 7.37 -16.14 3.99
N ALA A 311 8.69 -16.21 3.92
CA ALA A 311 9.52 -16.62 5.06
C ALA A 311 9.44 -15.61 6.23
N ALA A 312 9.44 -14.31 5.95
CA ALA A 312 9.28 -13.27 6.97
C ALA A 312 7.91 -13.31 7.63
N LEU A 313 6.85 -13.54 6.86
CA LEU A 313 5.49 -13.75 7.36
C LEU A 313 5.44 -14.96 8.30
N GLN A 314 6.01 -16.09 7.88
CA GLN A 314 6.05 -17.32 8.69
C GLN A 314 6.86 -17.14 9.98
N ALA A 315 7.99 -16.44 9.91
CA ALA A 315 8.82 -16.16 11.07
C ALA A 315 8.11 -15.23 12.07
N GLY A 316 7.25 -14.33 11.58
CA GLY A 316 6.54 -13.36 12.39
C GLY A 316 7.51 -12.44 13.16
N GLY A 317 7.10 -12.04 14.36
CA GLY A 317 7.91 -11.17 15.21
C GLY A 317 8.23 -9.83 14.55
N ALA A 318 9.48 -9.40 14.63
CA ALA A 318 10.00 -8.21 13.97
C ALA A 318 10.42 -8.43 12.50
N MET A 319 10.37 -9.66 11.98
CA MET A 319 10.92 -9.99 10.67
C MET A 319 10.23 -9.25 9.50
N PRO A 320 8.89 -9.10 9.47
CA PRO A 320 8.22 -8.26 8.48
C PRO A 320 8.69 -6.80 8.47
N THR A 321 8.91 -6.21 9.66
CA THR A 321 9.46 -4.85 9.81
C THR A 321 10.83 -4.71 9.17
N ILE A 322 11.72 -5.66 9.48
CA ILE A 322 13.10 -5.70 8.97
C ILE A 322 13.10 -5.87 7.45
N LEU A 323 12.29 -6.79 6.93
CA LEU A 323 12.16 -7.04 5.49
C LEU A 323 11.67 -5.80 4.74
N ASN A 324 10.62 -5.12 5.24
CA ASN A 324 10.11 -3.90 4.61
C ASN A 324 11.17 -2.79 4.57
N ALA A 325 11.84 -2.56 5.70
CA ALA A 325 12.89 -1.56 5.83
C ALA A 325 14.06 -1.82 4.87
N ALA A 326 14.54 -3.07 4.81
CA ALA A 326 15.60 -3.47 3.89
C ALA A 326 15.17 -3.31 2.42
N ASN A 327 13.94 -3.70 2.09
CA ASN A 327 13.40 -3.57 0.75
C ASN A 327 13.32 -2.11 0.28
N GLU A 328 12.83 -1.20 1.12
CA GLU A 328 12.76 0.22 0.75
C GLU A 328 14.14 0.80 0.40
N ILE A 329 15.17 0.46 1.19
CA ILE A 329 16.55 0.91 0.93
C ILE A 329 17.12 0.25 -0.33
N ALA A 330 16.88 -1.03 -0.54
CA ALA A 330 17.36 -1.75 -1.72
C ALA A 330 16.70 -1.25 -3.01
N VAL A 331 15.38 -0.98 -2.99
CA VAL A 331 14.65 -0.39 -4.11
C VAL A 331 15.14 1.03 -4.41
N GLU A 332 15.37 1.86 -3.39
CA GLU A 332 15.95 3.19 -3.57
C GLU A 332 17.33 3.11 -4.25
N ALA A 333 18.19 2.19 -3.80
CA ALA A 333 19.51 1.96 -4.39
C ALA A 333 19.43 1.49 -5.85
N TYR A 334 18.49 0.58 -6.16
CA TYR A 334 18.26 0.10 -7.53
C TYR A 334 17.75 1.24 -8.43
N MET A 335 16.80 2.04 -7.95
CA MET A 335 16.29 3.20 -8.67
C MET A 335 17.34 4.29 -8.90
N ALA A 336 18.37 4.33 -8.06
CA ALA A 336 19.52 5.22 -8.18
C ALA A 336 20.68 4.62 -9.01
N ASP A 337 20.44 3.49 -9.71
CA ASP A 337 21.41 2.75 -10.52
C ASP A 337 22.68 2.33 -9.73
N GLN A 338 22.55 2.09 -8.42
CA GLN A 338 23.68 1.71 -7.55
C GLN A 338 23.87 0.19 -7.44
N ILE A 339 22.81 -0.58 -7.68
CA ILE A 339 22.81 -2.04 -7.58
C ILE A 339 22.04 -2.64 -8.76
N GLY A 340 22.28 -3.93 -9.05
CA GLY A 340 21.50 -4.69 -10.05
C GLY A 340 20.16 -5.19 -9.49
N PHE A 341 19.29 -5.71 -10.37
CA PHE A 341 17.94 -6.15 -9.99
C PHE A 341 17.94 -7.24 -8.90
N TYR A 342 18.75 -8.29 -9.05
CA TYR A 342 18.80 -9.39 -8.07
C TYR A 342 19.52 -9.02 -6.76
N ALA A 343 20.32 -7.96 -6.77
CA ALA A 343 20.91 -7.45 -5.54
C ALA A 343 19.83 -6.93 -4.56
N ILE A 344 18.63 -6.60 -5.04
CA ILE A 344 17.49 -6.27 -4.16
C ILE A 344 17.19 -7.44 -3.21
N SER A 345 16.98 -8.64 -3.75
CA SER A 345 16.71 -9.83 -2.93
C SER A 345 17.91 -10.22 -2.06
N GLU A 346 19.14 -10.09 -2.57
CA GLU A 346 20.36 -10.45 -1.82
C GLU A 346 20.56 -9.53 -0.61
N ILE A 347 20.32 -8.23 -0.76
CA ILE A 347 20.39 -7.25 0.34
C ILE A 347 19.30 -7.54 1.38
N VAL A 348 18.05 -7.75 0.93
CA VAL A 348 16.94 -8.05 1.85
C VAL A 348 17.23 -9.32 2.65
N GLU A 349 17.68 -10.39 1.97
CA GLU A 349 18.06 -11.64 2.62
C GLU A 349 19.22 -11.46 3.61
N GLY A 350 20.28 -10.72 3.23
CA GLY A 350 21.43 -10.45 4.08
C GLY A 350 21.06 -9.67 5.34
N VAL A 351 20.18 -8.67 5.21
CA VAL A 351 19.67 -7.91 6.36
C VAL A 351 18.83 -8.82 7.25
N CYS A 352 17.81 -9.50 6.72
CA CYS A 352 16.98 -10.44 7.50
C CYS A 352 17.82 -11.50 8.22
N SER A 353 18.85 -12.03 7.55
CA SER A 353 19.79 -13.01 8.13
C SER A 353 20.64 -12.44 9.26
N THR A 354 20.97 -11.14 9.24
CA THR A 354 21.70 -10.49 10.33
C THR A 354 20.84 -10.37 11.60
N PHE A 355 19.52 -10.27 11.43
CA PHE A 355 18.54 -10.24 12.52
C PHE A 355 17.91 -11.62 12.81
N SER A 356 18.54 -12.73 12.38
CA SER A 356 17.99 -14.10 12.41
C SER A 356 17.67 -14.70 13.79
N GLY A 357 17.73 -13.90 14.86
CA GLY A 357 17.10 -14.19 16.14
C GLY A 357 15.63 -13.74 16.25
N GLY A 358 15.05 -13.14 15.20
CA GLY A 358 13.63 -12.82 15.07
C GLY A 358 13.07 -12.21 16.35
N GLY A 359 13.45 -10.96 16.65
CA GLY A 359 13.01 -10.29 17.86
C GLY A 359 11.48 -10.36 18.02
N ARG A 360 11.00 -10.27 19.26
CA ARG A 360 9.56 -10.20 19.55
C ARG A 360 8.89 -9.18 18.63
N ALA A 361 7.64 -9.44 18.25
CA ALA A 361 6.86 -8.45 17.52
C ALA A 361 6.90 -7.11 18.26
N PRO A 362 7.06 -5.98 17.54
CA PRO A 362 7.04 -4.67 18.18
C PRO A 362 5.71 -4.50 18.92
N ALA A 363 5.78 -4.14 20.20
CA ALA A 363 4.59 -3.96 21.04
C ALA A 363 3.91 -2.62 20.77
N THR A 364 4.63 -1.67 20.16
CA THR A 364 4.11 -0.34 19.81
C THR A 364 4.59 0.06 18.41
N VAL A 365 3.88 0.99 17.78
CA VAL A 365 4.33 1.59 16.51
C VAL A 365 5.69 2.29 16.65
N ALA A 366 5.98 2.88 17.82
CA ALA A 366 7.28 3.51 18.08
C ALA A 366 8.42 2.46 18.11
N GLU A 367 8.20 1.29 18.71
CA GLU A 367 9.17 0.18 18.66
C GLU A 367 9.36 -0.31 17.22
N ALA A 368 8.29 -0.42 16.42
CA ALA A 368 8.38 -0.81 15.02
C ALA A 368 9.22 0.18 14.19
N LEU A 369 9.02 1.49 14.40
CA LEU A 369 9.80 2.54 13.73
C LEU A 369 11.29 2.54 14.14
N ALA A 370 11.59 2.18 15.40
CA ALA A 370 12.99 2.03 15.85
C ALA A 370 13.67 0.85 15.14
N ILE A 371 13.00 -0.29 15.04
CA ILE A 371 13.49 -1.48 14.32
C ILE A 371 13.66 -1.18 12.82
N ASP A 372 12.69 -0.49 12.21
CA ASP A 372 12.78 -0.04 10.81
C ASP A 372 14.04 0.83 10.61
N GLY A 373 14.33 1.77 11.52
CA GLY A 373 15.55 2.58 11.50
C GLY A 373 16.84 1.75 11.53
N GLU A 374 16.95 0.80 12.46
CA GLU A 374 18.12 -0.09 12.58
C GLU A 374 18.31 -0.97 11.33
N ALA A 375 17.21 -1.51 10.79
CA ALA A 375 17.24 -2.34 9.59
C ALA A 375 17.62 -1.52 8.34
N ARG A 376 17.16 -0.27 8.22
CA ARG A 376 17.60 0.64 7.14
C ARG A 376 19.10 0.93 7.23
N ASP A 377 19.62 1.20 8.42
CA ASP A 377 21.04 1.45 8.63
C ASP A 377 21.89 0.22 8.30
N MET A 378 21.38 -0.97 8.61
CA MET A 378 22.02 -2.22 8.18
C MET A 378 21.99 -2.38 6.66
N ALA A 379 20.83 -2.20 6.01
CA ALA A 379 20.70 -2.33 4.57
C ALA A 379 21.64 -1.40 3.80
N ARG A 380 21.84 -0.16 4.28
CA ARG A 380 22.81 0.79 3.69
C ARG A 380 24.25 0.27 3.70
N ARG A 381 24.64 -0.59 4.65
CA ARG A 381 25.98 -1.19 4.71
C ARG A 381 26.18 -2.28 3.67
N PHE A 382 25.11 -2.88 3.15
CA PHE A 382 25.16 -3.85 2.06
C PHE A 382 25.25 -3.19 0.68
N ILE A 383 24.93 -1.89 0.57
CA ILE A 383 25.06 -1.16 -0.69
C ILE A 383 26.56 -0.89 -0.94
N PRO A 384 27.11 -1.28 -2.12
CA PRO A 384 28.49 -0.98 -2.46
C PRO A 384 28.77 0.53 -2.43
N ALA A 385 29.93 0.92 -1.90
CA ALA A 385 30.37 2.31 -2.00
C ALA A 385 30.50 2.69 -3.48
N LYS A 386 29.95 3.86 -3.84
CA LYS A 386 30.03 4.38 -5.21
C LYS A 386 31.51 4.57 -5.57
N GLN A 387 32.02 3.78 -6.52
CA GLN A 387 33.32 4.08 -7.12
C GLN A 387 33.15 5.40 -7.90
N LEU A 388 33.79 6.45 -7.42
CA LEU A 388 33.76 7.80 -8.00
C LEU A 388 34.49 7.86 -9.35
#